data_AF-A0A8I1UIS1-F1
#
_entry.id   AF-A0A8I1UIS1-F1
#
_cell.length_a   1.000
_cell.length_b   1.000
_cell.length_c   1.000
_cell.angle_alpha   90.00
_cell.angle_beta   90.00
_cell.angle_gamma   90.00
#
_symmetry.space_group_name_H-M   'P 1'
#
loop_
_entity.id
_entity.type
_entity.pdbx_description
1 polymer ?
#
loop_
_entity_poly.entity_id
_entity_poly.type
_entity_poly.pdbx_seq_one_letter_code
_entity_poly.pdbx_strand_id
1 'polypeptide(L)'
;MDWKVTDYLALWGAFVATGVAGWNIYRDFLKRERVGVSGGFRLIFDGQGGPVENCFMISVVNHTDKPLRVTAVSGYQYNWWKRLFLTKVMRRKKLKAWLLPHRTLNGDLPFTVAAKDRIDILYAHTPEQLPDIGQLIVTTADGREWTMRSRDMKAIRTEQAKEKAKAKAA
;
A
#
# COMPACT_ATOMS: atom_id res chain seq x y z
N MET A 1 50.85 24.93 2.55
CA MET A 1 49.40 25.15 2.69
C MET A 1 49.02 24.36 3.91
N ASP A 2 49.03 25.00 5.08
CA ASP A 2 48.90 24.31 6.36
C ASP A 2 47.43 24.13 6.69
N TRP A 3 46.98 22.89 6.59
CA TRP A 3 45.62 22.50 6.89
C TRP A 3 45.40 22.62 8.40
N LYS A 4 44.36 23.36 8.81
CA LYS A 4 44.01 23.46 10.22
C LYS A 4 43.37 22.14 10.65
N VAL A 5 43.52 21.75 11.93
CA VAL A 5 42.89 20.54 12.49
C VAL A 5 41.37 20.50 12.24
N THR A 6 40.74 21.67 12.16
CA THR A 6 39.34 21.84 11.77
C THR A 6 39.02 21.36 10.35
N ASP A 7 39.95 21.53 9.40
CA ASP A 7 39.76 21.10 8.01
C ASP A 7 39.82 19.57 7.89
N TYR A 8 40.70 18.92 8.67
CA TYR A 8 40.74 17.47 8.79
C TYR A 8 39.44 16.91 9.38
N LEU A 9 38.93 17.53 10.45
CA LEU A 9 37.66 17.11 11.07
C LEU A 9 36.47 17.30 10.12
N ALA A 10 36.45 18.40 9.35
CA ALA A 10 35.41 18.64 8.36
C ALA A 10 35.44 17.59 7.23
N LEU A 11 36.63 17.22 6.76
CA LEU A 11 36.79 16.23 5.70
C LEU A 11 36.39 14.81 6.16
N TRP A 12 36.74 14.44 7.40
CA TRP A 12 36.26 13.21 8.02
C TRP A 12 34.75 13.21 8.25
N GLY A 13 34.19 14.32 8.73
CA GLY A 13 32.75 14.48 8.91
C GLY A 13 31.98 14.34 7.59
N ALA A 14 32.50 14.94 6.51
CA ALA A 14 31.93 14.81 5.17
C ALA A 14 32.01 13.37 4.64
N PHE A 15 33.11 12.67 4.91
CA PHE A 15 33.28 11.27 4.51
C PHE A 15 32.29 10.35 5.23
N VAL A 16 32.15 10.49 6.56
CA VAL A 16 31.18 9.72 7.35
C VAL A 16 29.74 10.02 6.92
N ALA A 17 29.40 11.30 6.72
CA ALA A 17 28.06 11.70 6.27
C ALA A 17 27.72 11.11 4.90
N THR A 18 28.67 11.10 3.96
CA THR A 18 28.51 10.51 2.63
C THR A 18 28.34 8.99 2.72
N GLY A 19 29.13 8.32 3.57
CA GLY A 19 28.99 6.89 3.83
C GLY A 19 27.63 6.51 4.40
N VAL A 20 27.14 7.26 5.40
CA VAL A 20 25.80 7.05 6.00
C VAL A 20 24.68 7.32 4.99
N ALA A 21 24.80 8.39 4.20
CA ALA A 21 23.84 8.69 3.14
C ALA A 21 23.80 7.57 2.09
N GLY A 22 24.98 7.10 1.65
CA GLY A 22 25.11 5.97 0.72
C GLY A 22 24.52 4.68 1.29
N TRP A 23 24.76 4.38 2.57
CA TRP A 23 24.20 3.21 3.23
C TRP A 23 22.67 3.26 3.34
N ASN A 24 22.11 4.42 3.70
CA ASN A 24 20.66 4.60 3.75
C ASN A 24 20.03 4.41 2.36
N ILE A 25 20.63 4.99 1.31
CA ILE A 25 20.17 4.81 -0.08
C ILE A 25 20.27 3.32 -0.48
N TYR A 26 21.38 2.66 -0.18
CA TYR A 26 21.59 1.24 -0.48
C TYR A 26 20.55 0.35 0.21
N ARG A 27 20.34 0.56 1.52
CA ARG A 27 19.35 -0.19 2.31
C ARG A 27 17.94 0.04 1.77
N ASP A 28 17.57 1.28 1.48
CA ASP A 28 16.20 1.65 1.17
C ASP A 28 15.81 1.40 -0.30
N PHE A 29 16.78 1.39 -1.23
CA PHE A 29 16.53 1.17 -2.66
C PHE A 29 16.89 -0.24 -3.14
N LEU A 30 18.08 -0.77 -2.78
CA LEU A 30 18.59 -2.04 -3.28
C LEU A 30 18.16 -3.25 -2.43
N LYS A 31 18.22 -3.12 -1.10
CA LYS A 31 17.71 -4.14 -0.17
C LYS A 31 16.26 -3.91 0.25
N ARG A 32 15.49 -3.21 -0.59
CA ARG A 32 14.09 -2.91 -0.30
C ARG A 32 13.33 -4.22 -0.14
N GLU A 33 12.95 -4.52 1.10
CA GLU A 33 12.01 -5.56 1.46
C GLU A 33 10.81 -5.48 0.51
N ARG A 34 10.47 -6.56 -0.19
CA ARG A 34 9.41 -6.49 -1.20
C ARG A 34 8.13 -7.02 -0.58
N VAL A 35 7.19 -6.11 -0.33
CA VAL A 35 5.81 -6.50 -0.02
C VAL A 35 5.00 -6.39 -1.30
N GLY A 36 4.41 -7.49 -1.72
CA GLY A 36 3.44 -7.53 -2.80
C GLY A 36 2.06 -7.18 -2.25
N VAL A 37 1.39 -6.21 -2.85
CA VAL A 37 0.00 -5.90 -2.53
C VAL A 37 -0.82 -6.15 -3.79
N SER A 38 -1.87 -6.95 -3.67
CA SER A 38 -2.88 -7.18 -4.70
C SER A 38 -4.27 -7.14 -4.06
N GLY A 39 -5.33 -7.09 -4.88
CA GLY A 39 -6.69 -7.05 -4.37
C GLY A 39 -7.72 -7.22 -5.48
N GLY A 40 -8.98 -7.40 -5.09
CA GLY A 40 -10.10 -7.59 -6.00
C GLY A 40 -11.41 -7.86 -5.28
N PHE A 41 -12.51 -7.83 -6.03
CA PHE A 41 -13.82 -8.23 -5.53
C PHE A 41 -13.94 -9.74 -5.55
N ARG A 42 -14.37 -10.33 -4.44
CA ARG A 42 -14.52 -11.78 -4.27
C ARG A 42 -15.90 -12.06 -3.70
N LEU A 43 -16.54 -13.10 -4.25
CA LEU A 43 -17.69 -13.73 -3.63
C LEU A 43 -17.19 -14.72 -2.58
N ILE A 44 -17.62 -14.56 -1.34
CA ILE A 44 -17.43 -15.58 -0.31
C ILE A 44 -18.64 -16.51 -0.37
N PHE A 45 -18.38 -17.81 -0.51
CA PHE A 45 -19.39 -18.84 -0.42
C PHE A 45 -19.38 -19.40 1.01
N ASP A 46 -20.55 -19.67 1.60
CA ASP A 46 -20.59 -20.48 2.80
C ASP A 46 -20.14 -21.91 2.48
N GLY A 47 -19.78 -22.66 3.52
CA GLY A 47 -19.46 -24.08 3.39
C GLY A 47 -20.62 -24.96 2.87
N GLN A 48 -21.77 -24.38 2.54
CA GLN A 48 -22.93 -25.01 1.92
C GLN A 48 -23.17 -24.57 0.47
N GLY A 49 -22.28 -23.75 -0.12
CA GLY A 49 -22.32 -23.34 -1.53
C GLY A 49 -23.21 -22.14 -1.84
N GLY A 50 -23.78 -21.47 -0.83
CA GLY A 50 -24.53 -20.22 -1.00
C GLY A 50 -23.59 -19.00 -1.03
N PRO A 51 -23.77 -18.02 -1.96
CA PRO A 51 -23.05 -16.76 -1.88
C PRO A 51 -23.54 -15.96 -0.67
N VAL A 52 -22.66 -15.70 0.30
CA VAL A 52 -23.04 -15.01 1.55
C VAL A 52 -22.93 -13.50 1.38
N GLU A 53 -21.75 -13.01 0.95
CA GLU A 53 -21.49 -11.57 0.82
C GLU A 53 -20.46 -11.27 -0.29
N ASN A 54 -20.70 -10.17 -1.02
CA ASN A 54 -19.68 -9.55 -1.86
C ASN A 54 -18.63 -8.90 -0.96
N CYS A 55 -17.39 -9.38 -1.03
CA CYS A 55 -16.32 -8.90 -0.18
C CYS A 55 -15.21 -8.26 -1.02
N PHE A 56 -14.63 -7.20 -0.47
CA PHE A 56 -13.42 -6.62 -1.02
C PHE A 56 -12.22 -7.28 -0.36
N MET A 57 -11.40 -7.98 -1.15
CA MET A 57 -10.23 -8.70 -0.66
C MET A 57 -8.96 -7.94 -1.01
N ILE A 58 -8.06 -7.80 -0.03
CA ILE A 58 -6.71 -7.26 -0.20
C ILE A 58 -5.72 -8.33 0.23
N SER A 59 -4.89 -8.77 -0.70
CA SER A 59 -3.85 -9.75 -0.47
C SER A 59 -2.52 -9.06 -0.23
N VAL A 60 -1.86 -9.39 0.88
CA VAL A 60 -0.53 -8.91 1.22
C VAL A 60 0.43 -10.11 1.20
N VAL A 61 1.41 -10.06 0.30
CA VAL A 61 2.45 -11.08 0.13
C VAL A 61 3.74 -10.54 0.69
N ASN A 62 4.31 -11.24 1.65
CA ASN A 62 5.61 -10.91 2.22
C ASN A 62 6.70 -11.65 1.44
N HIS A 63 7.46 -10.98 0.57
CA HIS A 63 8.59 -11.60 -0.12
C HIS A 63 9.91 -11.53 0.66
N THR A 64 9.87 -11.11 1.93
CA THR A 64 11.05 -11.00 2.78
C THR A 64 11.29 -12.29 3.56
N ASP A 65 12.51 -12.45 4.08
CA ASP A 65 12.89 -13.55 4.97
C ASP A 65 12.52 -13.29 6.44
N LYS A 66 11.81 -12.18 6.75
CA LYS A 66 11.41 -11.80 8.11
C LYS A 66 9.89 -11.68 8.20
N PRO A 67 9.29 -11.89 9.38
CA PRO A 67 7.87 -11.61 9.55
C PRO A 67 7.58 -10.12 9.38
N LEU A 68 6.46 -9.80 8.75
CA LEU A 68 6.01 -8.44 8.47
C LEU A 68 4.70 -8.19 9.23
N ARG A 69 4.58 -7.05 9.90
CA ARG A 69 3.34 -6.66 10.57
C ARG A 69 2.61 -5.58 9.78
N VAL A 70 1.39 -5.89 9.35
CA VAL A 70 0.49 -4.98 8.62
C VAL A 70 -0.38 -4.25 9.64
N THR A 71 -0.32 -2.93 9.67
CA THR A 71 -0.98 -2.11 10.70
C THR A 71 -2.20 -1.37 10.18
N ALA A 72 -2.19 -0.94 8.93
CA ALA A 72 -3.30 -0.22 8.33
C ALA A 72 -3.40 -0.51 6.85
N VAL A 73 -4.62 -0.40 6.33
CA VAL A 73 -4.87 -0.35 4.89
C VAL A 73 -5.66 0.90 4.59
N SER A 74 -5.17 1.68 3.64
CA SER A 74 -5.76 2.95 3.22
C SER A 74 -5.86 3.01 1.70
N GLY A 75 -6.71 3.91 1.21
CA GLY A 75 -6.83 4.18 -0.20
C GLY A 75 -6.95 5.67 -0.50
N TYR A 76 -6.61 6.02 -1.75
CA TYR A 76 -6.81 7.36 -2.30
C TYR A 76 -7.83 7.30 -3.42
N GLN A 77 -8.69 8.32 -3.52
CA GLN A 77 -9.61 8.47 -4.65
C GLN A 77 -8.86 8.84 -5.95
N TYR A 78 -9.22 8.20 -7.07
CA TYR A 78 -8.57 8.43 -8.37
C TYR A 78 -8.99 9.77 -9.00
N ASN A 79 -8.02 10.65 -9.30
CA ASN A 79 -8.23 11.69 -10.31
C ASN A 79 -7.17 11.52 -11.40
N TRP A 80 -7.57 11.06 -12.59
CA TRP A 80 -6.65 10.79 -13.69
C TRP A 80 -5.88 12.03 -14.17
N TRP A 81 -6.53 13.20 -14.18
CA TRP A 81 -5.92 14.50 -14.49
C TRP A 81 -4.78 14.90 -13.55
N LYS A 82 -4.74 14.37 -12.32
CA LYS A 82 -3.75 14.76 -11.32
C LYS A 82 -2.38 14.11 -11.52
N ARG A 83 -2.29 12.97 -12.21
CA ARG A 83 -1.00 12.26 -12.43
C ARG A 83 -0.04 13.04 -13.34
N LEU A 84 -0.57 13.77 -14.32
CA LEU A 84 0.21 14.63 -15.22
C LEU A 84 0.62 15.96 -14.57
N PHE A 85 -0.14 16.44 -13.57
CA PHE A 85 0.09 17.73 -12.93
C PHE A 85 0.90 17.64 -11.61
N LEU A 86 0.83 16.51 -10.89
CA LEU A 86 1.52 16.33 -9.60
C LEU A 86 3.04 16.10 -9.71
N THR A 87 3.55 15.65 -10.84
CA THR A 87 5.00 15.59 -11.06
C THR A 87 5.63 16.97 -11.21
N LYS A 88 4.85 18.01 -11.55
CA LYS A 88 5.39 19.35 -11.83
C LYS A 88 5.03 20.44 -10.81
N VAL A 89 3.89 20.40 -10.11
CA VAL A 89 3.41 21.64 -9.47
C VAL A 89 3.02 21.57 -7.98
N MET A 90 2.61 20.44 -7.38
CA MET A 90 1.98 20.52 -6.05
C MET A 90 2.35 19.44 -5.03
N ARG A 91 3.32 19.78 -4.19
CA ARG A 91 3.09 19.78 -2.72
C ARG A 91 1.73 20.46 -2.47
N ARG A 92 0.83 19.84 -1.69
CA ARG A 92 -0.38 20.46 -1.05
C ARG A 92 -1.73 20.56 -1.80
N LYS A 93 -2.25 19.52 -2.45
CA LYS A 93 -3.73 19.38 -2.53
C LYS A 93 -4.21 18.05 -1.96
N LYS A 94 -5.00 18.13 -0.87
CA LYS A 94 -5.61 17.05 -0.10
C LYS A 94 -6.24 16.02 -1.05
N LEU A 95 -5.56 14.90 -1.27
CA LEU A 95 -6.23 13.69 -1.74
C LEU A 95 -7.18 13.28 -0.62
N LYS A 96 -8.43 12.96 -0.96
CA LYS A 96 -9.33 12.32 0.01
C LYS A 96 -8.76 10.91 0.24
N ALA A 97 -7.96 10.79 1.30
CA ALA A 97 -7.54 9.53 1.85
C ALA A 97 -8.75 8.95 2.58
N TRP A 98 -9.05 7.69 2.32
CA TRP A 98 -10.02 6.93 3.08
C TRP A 98 -9.28 5.75 3.72
N LEU A 99 -9.54 5.54 5.00
CA LEU A 99 -9.04 4.41 5.74
C LEU A 99 -10.08 3.30 5.61
N LEU A 100 -9.63 2.10 5.26
CA LEU A 100 -10.50 0.93 5.41
C LEU A 100 -10.74 0.69 6.90
N PRO A 101 -11.92 0.18 7.27
CA PRO A 101 -12.24 -0.10 8.66
C PRO A 101 -11.18 -1.05 9.26
N HIS A 102 -10.83 -0.85 10.52
CA HIS A 102 -9.81 -1.66 11.18
C HIS A 102 -10.27 -3.12 11.41
N ARG A 103 -11.59 -3.29 11.48
CA ARG A 103 -12.26 -4.57 11.64
C ARG A 103 -12.49 -5.24 10.30
N THR A 104 -11.90 -6.41 10.14
CA THR A 104 -11.97 -7.22 8.91
C THR A 104 -12.73 -8.50 9.22
N LEU A 105 -13.21 -9.20 8.19
CA LEU A 105 -13.87 -10.50 8.37
C LEU A 105 -12.93 -11.55 8.96
N ASN A 106 -11.61 -11.37 8.80
CA ASN A 106 -10.58 -12.27 9.31
C ASN A 106 -10.06 -11.88 10.70
N GLY A 107 -10.64 -10.84 11.32
CA GLY A 107 -10.21 -10.30 12.62
C GLY A 107 -9.79 -8.84 12.54
N ASP A 108 -9.21 -8.32 13.62
CA ASP A 108 -8.74 -6.94 13.70
C ASP A 108 -7.27 -6.83 13.30
N LEU A 109 -6.93 -5.75 12.60
CA LEU A 109 -5.54 -5.34 12.43
C LEU A 109 -4.92 -5.03 13.82
N PRO A 110 -3.59 -5.17 14.01
CA PRO A 110 -2.58 -5.53 13.01
C PRO A 110 -2.40 -7.05 12.80
N PHE A 111 -2.20 -7.47 11.55
CA PHE A 111 -1.87 -8.85 11.20
C PHE A 111 -0.36 -9.07 11.06
N THR A 112 0.11 -10.24 11.47
CA THR A 112 1.49 -10.68 11.26
C THR A 112 1.52 -11.67 10.10
N VAL A 113 2.29 -11.34 9.06
CA VAL A 113 2.53 -12.19 7.88
C VAL A 113 3.88 -12.84 8.04
N ALA A 114 3.94 -14.17 8.00
CA ALA A 114 5.20 -14.89 8.06
C ALA A 114 6.10 -14.57 6.86
N ALA A 115 7.39 -14.91 6.97
CA ALA A 115 8.33 -14.77 5.87
C ALA A 115 7.88 -15.64 4.67
N LYS A 116 7.94 -15.10 3.46
CA LYS A 116 7.52 -15.78 2.21
C LYS A 116 6.05 -16.23 2.17
N ASP A 117 5.22 -15.66 3.05
CA ASP A 117 3.82 -16.03 3.17
C ASP A 117 2.88 -14.94 2.65
N ARG A 118 1.60 -15.28 2.55
CA ARG A 118 0.53 -14.39 2.09
C ARG A 118 -0.61 -14.39 3.10
N ILE A 119 -1.13 -13.20 3.37
CA ILE A 119 -2.41 -13.03 4.07
C ILE A 119 -3.43 -12.37 3.14
N ASP A 120 -4.67 -12.84 3.22
CA ASP A 120 -5.82 -12.20 2.59
C ASP A 120 -6.61 -11.46 3.65
N ILE A 121 -6.82 -10.16 3.45
CA ILE A 121 -7.57 -9.29 4.34
C ILE A 121 -8.92 -9.03 3.68
N LEU A 122 -9.98 -9.43 4.36
CA LEU A 122 -11.34 -9.42 3.81
C LEU A 122 -12.18 -8.31 4.45
N TYR A 123 -12.73 -7.45 3.61
CA TYR A 123 -13.63 -6.38 4.03
C TYR A 123 -15.04 -6.68 3.53
N ALA A 124 -16.01 -6.70 4.44
CA ALA A 124 -17.42 -6.71 4.08
C ALA A 124 -17.72 -5.43 3.29
N HIS A 125 -18.35 -5.56 2.12
CA HIS A 125 -18.54 -4.42 1.25
C HIS A 125 -19.92 -4.36 0.58
N THR A 126 -20.64 -3.25 0.79
CA THR A 126 -21.84 -2.90 0.03
C THR A 126 -21.46 -1.95 -1.11
N PRO A 127 -21.78 -2.23 -2.40
CA PRO A 127 -21.30 -1.48 -3.57
C PRO A 127 -21.43 0.04 -3.52
N GLU A 128 -22.36 0.57 -2.73
CA GLU A 128 -22.61 2.00 -2.53
C GLU A 128 -21.59 2.68 -1.60
N GLN A 129 -20.91 1.92 -0.74
CA GLN A 129 -20.00 2.45 0.28
C GLN A 129 -18.54 2.59 -0.17
N LEU A 130 -18.12 2.01 -1.31
CA LEU A 130 -16.72 2.10 -1.75
C LEU A 130 -16.56 3.32 -2.67
N PRO A 131 -15.80 4.33 -2.25
CA PRO A 131 -15.39 5.38 -3.17
C PRO A 131 -14.55 4.78 -4.31
N ASP A 132 -14.50 5.48 -5.44
CA ASP A 132 -13.70 5.04 -6.59
C ASP A 132 -12.22 4.91 -6.19
N ILE A 133 -11.71 3.68 -6.18
CA ILE A 133 -10.38 3.36 -5.65
C ILE A 133 -9.34 3.78 -6.70
N GLY A 134 -8.57 4.82 -6.38
CA GLY A 134 -7.43 5.26 -7.17
C GLY A 134 -6.16 4.53 -6.86
N GLN A 135 -5.87 4.29 -5.59
CA GLN A 135 -4.70 3.53 -5.17
C GLN A 135 -4.99 2.93 -3.81
N LEU A 136 -4.54 1.70 -3.60
CA LEU A 136 -4.53 1.04 -2.29
C LEU A 136 -3.11 1.06 -1.74
N ILE A 137 -3.03 1.31 -0.44
CA ILE A 137 -1.81 1.41 0.33
C ILE A 137 -1.92 0.54 1.57
N VAL A 138 -0.94 -0.32 1.74
CA VAL A 138 -0.76 -1.11 2.94
C VAL A 138 0.38 -0.51 3.74
N THR A 139 0.10 -0.15 4.98
CA THR A 139 1.08 0.40 5.91
C THR A 139 1.56 -0.72 6.83
N THR A 140 2.88 -0.79 6.97
CA THR A 140 3.56 -1.75 7.84
C THR A 140 3.97 -1.10 9.16
N ALA A 141 4.27 -1.92 10.17
CA ALA A 141 4.65 -1.42 11.50
C ALA A 141 5.86 -0.49 11.48
N ASP A 142 6.76 -0.65 10.51
CA ASP A 142 7.92 0.23 10.29
C ASP A 142 7.55 1.59 9.68
N GLY A 143 6.26 1.89 9.54
CA GLY A 143 5.75 3.11 8.92
C GLY A 143 5.89 3.15 7.40
N ARG A 144 6.36 2.06 6.78
CA ARG A 144 6.53 1.97 5.32
C ARG A 144 5.20 1.66 4.64
N GLU A 145 4.98 2.35 3.52
CA GLU A 145 3.79 2.24 2.69
C GLU A 145 4.06 1.44 1.41
N TRP A 146 3.19 0.48 1.14
CA TRP A 146 3.26 -0.39 -0.03
C TRP A 146 2.03 -0.19 -0.90
N THR A 147 2.27 0.14 -2.16
CA THR A 147 1.18 0.43 -3.10
C THR A 147 0.91 -0.75 -3.99
N MET A 148 -0.37 -0.95 -4.32
CA MET A 148 -0.75 -1.97 -5.30
C MET A 148 -0.24 -1.60 -6.70
N ARG A 149 0.11 -2.63 -7.49
CA ARG A 149 0.56 -2.44 -8.88
C ARG A 149 -0.55 -1.81 -9.72
N SER A 150 -0.17 -0.94 -10.67
CA SER A 150 -1.13 -0.23 -11.53
C SER A 150 -1.98 -1.16 -12.40
N ARG A 151 -1.45 -2.35 -12.77
CA ARG A 151 -2.18 -3.36 -13.54
C ARG A 151 -3.37 -3.90 -12.73
N ASP A 152 -3.12 -4.29 -11.48
CA ASP A 152 -4.14 -4.85 -10.59
C ASP A 152 -5.17 -3.76 -10.23
N MET A 153 -4.71 -2.51 -10.02
CA MET A 153 -5.61 -1.37 -9.81
C MET A 153 -6.59 -1.15 -10.98
N LYS A 154 -6.13 -1.35 -12.22
CA LYS A 154 -6.99 -1.21 -13.41
C LYS A 154 -8.07 -2.30 -13.45
N ALA A 155 -7.73 -3.52 -13.04
CA ALA A 155 -8.69 -4.62 -12.94
C ALA A 155 -9.78 -4.30 -11.91
N ILE A 156 -9.39 -3.89 -10.70
CA ILE A 156 -10.34 -3.49 -9.64
C ILE A 156 -11.31 -2.41 -10.13
N ARG A 157 -10.82 -1.35 -10.77
CA ARG A 157 -11.70 -0.28 -11.27
C ARG A 157 -12.68 -0.76 -12.33
N THR A 158 -12.25 -1.71 -13.16
CA THR A 158 -13.11 -2.30 -14.19
C THR A 158 -14.21 -3.13 -13.53
N GLU A 159 -13.89 -3.87 -12.47
CA GLU A 159 -14.85 -4.62 -11.66
C GLU A 159 -15.82 -3.68 -10.93
N GLN A 160 -15.33 -2.61 -10.28
CA GLN A 160 -16.18 -1.60 -9.62
C GLN A 160 -17.19 -0.98 -10.60
N ALA A 161 -16.73 -0.63 -11.81
CA ALA A 161 -17.61 -0.05 -12.81
C ALA A 161 -18.73 -1.02 -13.22
N LYS A 162 -18.42 -2.32 -13.32
CA LYS A 162 -19.42 -3.37 -13.62
C LYS A 162 -20.40 -3.56 -12.47
N GLU A 163 -19.93 -3.57 -11.23
CA GLU A 163 -20.81 -3.71 -10.05
C GLU A 163 -21.76 -2.51 -9.90
N LYS A 164 -21.26 -1.29 -10.08
CA LYS A 164 -22.10 -0.08 -10.07
C LYS A 164 -23.13 -0.08 -11.20
N ALA A 165 -22.76 -0.58 -12.38
CA ALA A 165 -23.68 -0.71 -13.50
C ALA A 165 -24.80 -1.73 -13.21
N LYS A 166 -24.47 -2.86 -12.56
CA LYS A 166 -25.46 -3.85 -12.12
C LYS A 166 -26.40 -3.28 -11.05
N ALA A 167 -25.85 -2.59 -10.05
CA ALA A 167 -26.63 -1.99 -8.97
C ALA A 167 -27.61 -0.91 -9.47
N LYS A 168 -27.27 -0.18 -10.54
CA LYS A 168 -28.16 0.81 -11.17
C LYS A 168 -29.27 0.17 -12.02
N ALA A 169 -29.08 -1.08 -12.46
CA ALA A 169 -30.02 -1.80 -13.31
C ALA A 169 -31.01 -2.69 -12.52
N ALA A 170 -30.73 -2.91 -11.23
CA ALA A 170 -31.60 -3.57 -10.26
C ALA A 170 -32.50 -2.53 -9.58
#